data_AF-A0A068RJT2-F1
#
_entry.id   AF-A0A068RJT2-F1
#
_cell.length_a   1.000
_cell.length_b   1.000
_cell.length_c   1.000
_cell.angle_alpha   90.00
_cell.angle_beta   90.00
_cell.angle_gamma   90.00
#
_symmetry.space_group_name_H-M   'P 1'
#
loop_
_entity.id
_entity.type
_entity.pdbx_description
1 polymer ?
#
loop_
_entity_poly.entity_id
_entity_poly.type
_entity_poly.pdbx_seq_one_letter_code
_entity_poly.pdbx_strand_id
1 'polypeptide(L)'
;MRESYDSIPTLWSTTRDFMEEHPEHLLQANETIMPWITDDMRSEYNMCHIWSNFEIVETSFLRSKAYQDYFSYLDRKGGFFYERWGDAPVRTLAAAMFLPRNKLQFFDRIGYSHSVANHCPVNPAFNQKCSCDKFDTYGKASENFPQLELITETTTLHYVDLHPDSCTSDLLSYIDQATRDEMISFANSVAQEKAQQ
;
A
#
# COMPACT_ATOMS: atom_id res chain seq x y z
N MET A 1 0.56 1.38 2.73
CA MET A 1 1.47 2.02 3.72
C MET A 1 2.90 1.64 3.42
N ARG A 2 3.90 2.27 4.06
CA ARG A 2 5.30 1.82 4.00
C ARG A 2 5.68 1.11 5.30
N GLU A 3 6.39 0.00 5.17
CA GLU A 3 6.96 -0.74 6.29
C GLU A 3 8.25 -0.05 6.79
N SER A 4 8.59 -0.27 8.06
CA SER A 4 9.86 0.16 8.64
C SER A 4 10.97 -0.80 8.22
N TYR A 5 12.06 -0.29 7.61
CA TYR A 5 13.19 -1.13 7.21
C TYR A 5 13.74 -1.99 8.36
N ASP A 6 13.83 -1.42 9.56
CA ASP A 6 14.36 -2.10 10.76
C ASP A 6 13.55 -3.35 11.15
N SER A 7 12.30 -3.47 10.70
CA SER A 7 11.45 -4.63 11.00
C SER A 7 11.67 -5.81 10.05
N ILE A 8 12.17 -5.55 8.84
CA ILE A 8 12.26 -6.52 7.73
C ILE A 8 13.58 -6.42 6.94
N PRO A 9 14.76 -6.22 7.58
CA PRO A 9 16.00 -5.97 6.84
C PRO A 9 16.39 -7.08 5.85
N THR A 10 16.00 -8.35 6.09
CA THR A 10 16.30 -9.46 5.17
C THR A 10 15.09 -10.08 4.48
N LEU A 11 13.89 -9.53 4.68
CA LEU A 11 12.67 -10.08 4.06
C LEU A 11 12.80 -10.07 2.53
N TRP A 12 13.17 -8.93 1.94
CA TRP A 12 13.26 -8.81 0.48
C TRP A 12 14.34 -9.71 -0.13
N SER A 13 15.54 -9.76 0.45
CA SER A 13 16.59 -10.64 -0.04
C SER A 13 16.15 -12.11 0.04
N THR A 14 15.49 -12.50 1.13
CA THR A 14 14.95 -13.85 1.30
C THR A 14 13.85 -14.15 0.26
N THR A 15 12.99 -13.17 -0.04
CA THR A 15 11.98 -13.30 -1.09
C THR A 15 12.61 -13.45 -2.47
N ARG A 16 13.69 -12.73 -2.79
CA ARG A 16 14.42 -12.90 -4.05
C ARG A 16 15.04 -14.28 -4.17
N ASP A 17 15.66 -14.79 -3.10
CA ASP A 17 16.19 -16.16 -3.09
C ASP A 17 15.07 -17.17 -3.42
N PHE A 18 13.88 -17.00 -2.83
CA PHE A 18 12.72 -17.84 -3.14
C PHE A 18 12.31 -17.72 -4.62
N MET A 19 12.29 -16.50 -5.18
CA MET A 19 11.95 -16.29 -6.59
C MET A 19 12.95 -16.97 -7.54
N GLU A 20 14.24 -16.99 -7.19
CA GLU A 20 15.28 -17.67 -7.96
C GLU A 20 15.18 -19.20 -7.86
N GLU A 21 14.87 -19.71 -6.67
CA GLU A 21 14.72 -21.15 -6.40
C GLU A 21 13.40 -21.73 -6.93
N HIS A 22 12.35 -20.91 -7.02
CA HIS A 22 10.99 -21.32 -7.39
C HIS A 22 10.36 -20.48 -8.51
N PRO A 23 10.99 -20.37 -9.71
CA PRO A 23 10.45 -19.61 -10.82
C PRO A 23 9.10 -20.17 -11.33
N GLU A 24 8.78 -21.43 -11.06
CA GLU A 24 7.52 -22.08 -11.43
C GLU A 24 6.28 -21.47 -10.75
N HIS A 25 6.46 -20.76 -9.64
CA HIS A 25 5.37 -20.10 -8.92
C HIS A 25 5.11 -18.68 -9.42
N LEU A 26 6.03 -18.10 -10.20
CA LEU A 26 6.00 -16.68 -10.54
C LEU A 26 5.13 -16.42 -11.76
N LEU A 27 4.26 -15.43 -11.64
CA LEU A 27 3.60 -14.83 -12.80
C LEU A 27 4.51 -13.80 -13.48
N GLN A 28 4.19 -13.44 -14.73
CA GLN A 28 4.95 -12.42 -15.43
C GLN A 28 4.77 -11.05 -14.76
N ALA A 29 5.85 -10.32 -14.53
CA ALA A 29 5.80 -9.06 -13.77
C ALA A 29 4.87 -7.97 -14.38
N ASN A 30 4.62 -8.01 -15.70
CA ASN A 30 3.68 -7.12 -16.37
C ASN A 30 2.19 -7.47 -16.11
N GLU A 31 1.90 -8.67 -15.60
CA GLU A 31 0.55 -9.14 -15.26
C GLU A 31 0.22 -8.92 -13.77
N THR A 32 1.22 -8.62 -12.94
CA THR A 32 1.07 -8.47 -11.49
C THR A 32 1.32 -7.04 -11.02
N ILE A 33 1.34 -6.86 -9.69
CA ILE A 33 1.73 -5.62 -9.02
C ILE A 33 3.21 -5.63 -8.58
N MET A 34 4.06 -6.54 -9.09
CA MET A 34 5.51 -6.50 -8.81
C MET A 34 6.13 -5.12 -9.09
N PRO A 35 5.83 -4.44 -10.21
CA PRO A 35 6.40 -3.11 -10.48
C PRO A 35 5.96 -2.02 -9.49
N TRP A 36 4.90 -2.25 -8.72
CA TRP A 36 4.44 -1.32 -7.67
C TRP A 36 5.24 -1.46 -6.37
N ILE A 37 5.72 -2.67 -6.04
CA ILE A 37 6.45 -2.91 -4.78
C ILE A 37 7.96 -2.77 -4.92
N THR A 38 8.49 -2.74 -6.13
CA THR A 38 9.92 -2.57 -6.37
C THR A 38 10.25 -1.15 -6.84
N ASP A 39 11.52 -0.76 -6.74
CA ASP A 39 12.03 0.44 -7.41
C ASP A 39 11.90 0.38 -8.94
N ASP A 40 12.23 1.49 -9.62
CA ASP A 40 12.13 1.62 -11.09
C ASP A 40 12.99 0.58 -11.84
N MET A 41 14.06 0.10 -11.20
CA MET A 41 14.94 -0.94 -11.73
C MET A 41 14.46 -2.36 -11.40
N ARG A 42 13.36 -2.48 -10.66
CA ARG A 42 12.78 -3.74 -10.15
C ARG A 42 13.75 -4.57 -9.29
N SER A 43 14.68 -3.89 -8.63
CA SER A 43 15.81 -4.50 -7.92
C SER A 43 15.61 -4.52 -6.41
N GLU A 44 15.03 -3.46 -5.86
CA GLU A 44 14.90 -3.26 -4.42
C GLU A 44 13.44 -3.04 -4.00
N TYR A 45 13.07 -3.57 -2.83
CA TYR A 45 11.74 -3.40 -2.26
C TYR A 45 11.56 -1.96 -1.76
N ASN A 46 10.53 -1.28 -2.23
CA ASN A 46 10.24 0.12 -1.86
C ASN A 46 9.47 0.27 -0.54
N MET A 47 9.31 -0.85 0.19
CA MET A 47 8.62 -0.99 1.47
C MET A 47 7.09 -0.79 1.41
N CYS A 48 6.49 -0.58 0.24
CA CYS A 48 5.04 -0.47 0.11
C CYS A 48 4.35 -1.81 0.37
N HIS A 49 3.33 -1.78 1.22
CA HIS A 49 2.48 -2.93 1.50
C HIS A 49 0.99 -2.55 1.61
N ILE A 50 0.13 -3.54 1.35
CA ILE A 50 -1.30 -3.52 1.66
C ILE A 50 -1.45 -3.79 3.15
N TRP A 51 -2.21 -2.94 3.84
CA TRP A 51 -2.32 -3.01 5.29
C TRP A 51 -3.32 -4.09 5.73
N SER A 52 -2.82 -5.19 6.29
CA SER A 52 -3.60 -6.41 6.56
C SER A 52 -4.55 -6.31 7.75
N ASN A 53 -4.55 -5.21 8.51
CA ASN A 53 -5.57 -4.95 9.54
C ASN A 53 -6.99 -4.96 8.97
N PHE A 54 -7.16 -4.62 7.69
CA PHE A 54 -8.38 -4.85 6.93
C PHE A 54 -8.05 -5.62 5.65
N GLU A 55 -8.41 -6.91 5.61
CA GLU A 55 -8.33 -7.72 4.39
C GLU A 55 -9.63 -8.51 4.18
N ILE A 56 -10.12 -8.55 2.94
CA ILE A 56 -11.12 -9.52 2.48
C ILE A 56 -10.40 -10.41 1.48
N VAL A 57 -10.09 -11.64 1.89
CA VAL A 57 -9.21 -12.54 1.13
C VAL A 57 -9.91 -13.85 0.78
N GLU A 58 -9.74 -14.29 -0.47
CA GLU A 58 -10.16 -15.62 -0.87
C GLU A 58 -9.20 -16.66 -0.28
N THR A 59 -9.67 -17.47 0.67
CA THR A 59 -8.78 -18.41 1.39
C THR A 59 -8.14 -19.48 0.50
N SER A 60 -8.66 -19.71 -0.71
CA SER A 60 -8.05 -20.58 -1.72
C SER A 60 -6.66 -20.09 -2.13
N PHE A 61 -6.45 -18.77 -2.21
CA PHE A 61 -5.13 -18.17 -2.46
C PHE A 61 -4.14 -18.53 -1.38
N LEU A 62 -4.55 -18.41 -0.11
CA LEU A 62 -3.69 -18.73 1.05
C LEU A 62 -3.40 -20.23 1.17
N ARG A 63 -4.28 -21.07 0.64
CA ARG A 63 -4.10 -22.52 0.59
C ARG A 63 -3.40 -22.99 -0.69
N SER A 64 -3.12 -22.08 -1.62
CA SER A 64 -2.45 -22.41 -2.87
C SER A 64 -1.03 -22.92 -2.60
N LYS A 65 -0.52 -23.76 -3.50
CA LYS A 65 0.82 -24.33 -3.37
C LYS A 65 1.90 -23.24 -3.33
N ALA A 66 1.80 -22.23 -4.21
CA ALA A 66 2.76 -21.11 -4.25
C ALA A 66 2.83 -20.36 -2.92
N TYR A 67 1.68 -20.01 -2.33
CA TYR A 67 1.64 -19.33 -1.03
C TYR A 67 2.20 -20.20 0.10
N GLN A 68 1.83 -21.49 0.15
CA GLN A 68 2.28 -22.41 1.19
C GLN A 68 3.79 -22.68 1.11
N ASP A 69 4.33 -22.84 -0.10
CA ASP A 69 5.76 -23.02 -0.31
C ASP A 69 6.53 -21.76 0.11
N TYR A 70 6.05 -20.57 -0.28
CA TYR A 70 6.65 -19.29 0.10
C TYR A 70 6.62 -19.05 1.60
N PHE A 71 5.47 -19.23 2.25
CA PHE A 71 5.35 -19.07 3.70
C PHE A 71 6.27 -20.06 4.44
N SER A 72 6.30 -21.32 4.00
CA SER A 72 7.20 -22.34 4.59
C SER A 72 8.68 -22.00 4.38
N TYR A 73 9.03 -21.37 3.25
CA TYR A 73 10.38 -20.89 2.98
C TYR A 73 10.78 -19.78 3.97
N LEU A 74 9.90 -18.79 4.17
CA LEU A 74 10.12 -17.71 5.14
C LEU A 74 10.20 -18.24 6.58
N ASP A 75 9.32 -19.16 6.97
CA ASP A 75 9.30 -19.73 8.32
C ASP A 75 10.63 -20.41 8.67
N ARG A 76 11.20 -21.19 7.73
CA ARG A 76 12.52 -21.82 7.89
C ARG A 76 13.68 -20.82 8.02
N LYS A 77 13.55 -19.63 7.45
CA LYS A 77 14.56 -18.55 7.55
C LYS A 77 14.47 -17.81 8.88
N GLY A 78 13.34 -17.93 9.59
CA GLY A 78 13.20 -17.48 10.98
C GLY A 78 13.04 -15.97 11.18
N GLY A 79 12.89 -15.18 10.12
CA GLY A 79 12.76 -13.72 10.22
C GLY A 79 11.51 -13.25 10.97
N PHE A 80 10.50 -14.10 11.14
CA PHE A 80 9.38 -13.82 12.05
C PHE A 80 9.81 -13.68 13.53
N PHE A 81 10.91 -14.31 13.94
CA PHE A 81 11.40 -14.31 15.32
C PHE A 81 12.74 -13.57 15.50
N TYR A 82 13.63 -13.69 14.51
CA TYR A 82 14.93 -13.01 14.55
C TYR A 82 14.86 -11.56 14.05
N GLU A 83 13.81 -11.23 13.29
CA GLU A 83 13.43 -9.86 12.91
C GLU A 83 11.98 -9.62 13.38
N ARG A 84 11.21 -8.80 12.66
CA ARG A 84 9.79 -8.55 12.95
C ARG A 84 8.98 -8.54 11.66
N TRP A 85 9.09 -9.62 10.88
CA TRP A 85 8.35 -9.78 9.64
C TRP A 85 6.84 -9.75 9.91
N GLY A 86 6.21 -8.63 9.53
CA GLY A 86 4.77 -8.46 9.61
C GLY A 86 4.06 -9.31 8.55
N ASP A 87 2.83 -9.71 8.85
CA ASP A 87 1.96 -10.39 7.89
C ASP A 87 1.62 -9.49 6.70
N ALA A 88 1.48 -8.17 6.90
CA ALA A 88 1.19 -7.20 5.85
C ALA A 88 2.22 -7.19 4.68
N PRO A 89 3.54 -7.00 4.91
CA PRO A 89 4.53 -7.09 3.84
C PRO A 89 4.63 -8.52 3.26
N VAL A 90 4.53 -9.57 4.09
CA VAL A 90 4.57 -10.96 3.60
C VAL A 90 3.41 -11.27 2.65
N ARG A 91 2.18 -10.89 3.02
CA ARG A 91 0.97 -11.04 2.19
C ARG A 91 1.07 -10.24 0.90
N THR A 92 1.60 -9.02 0.98
CA THR A 92 1.74 -8.17 -0.19
C THR A 92 2.75 -8.75 -1.19
N LEU A 93 3.92 -9.19 -0.73
CA LEU A 93 4.93 -9.83 -1.58
C LEU A 93 4.38 -11.09 -2.24
N ALA A 94 3.65 -11.93 -1.50
CA ALA A 94 3.01 -13.11 -2.06
C ALA A 94 1.94 -12.76 -3.12
N ALA A 95 1.10 -11.76 -2.86
CA ALA A 95 0.12 -11.29 -3.83
C ALA A 95 0.80 -10.73 -5.10
N ALA A 96 1.89 -9.99 -4.94
CA ALA A 96 2.65 -9.44 -6.05
C ALA A 96 3.28 -10.52 -6.94
N MET A 97 3.77 -11.62 -6.35
CA MET A 97 4.37 -12.71 -7.12
C MET A 97 3.34 -13.66 -7.75
N PHE A 98 2.24 -13.95 -7.05
CA PHE A 98 1.38 -15.10 -7.37
C PHE A 98 -0.02 -14.74 -7.85
N LEU A 99 -0.44 -13.47 -7.79
CA LEU A 99 -1.76 -13.04 -8.26
C LEU A 99 -1.65 -12.11 -9.46
N PRO A 100 -2.49 -12.32 -10.50
CA PRO A 100 -2.72 -11.30 -11.51
C PRO A 100 -3.28 -10.03 -10.86
N ARG A 101 -2.84 -8.85 -11.30
CA ARG A 101 -3.23 -7.56 -10.71
C ARG A 101 -4.74 -7.32 -10.73
N ASN A 102 -5.46 -7.89 -11.70
CA ASN A 102 -6.92 -7.80 -11.80
C ASN A 102 -7.69 -8.67 -10.78
N LYS A 103 -6.98 -9.42 -9.93
CA LYS A 103 -7.53 -10.14 -8.77
C LYS A 103 -7.41 -9.36 -7.46
N LEU A 104 -6.78 -8.19 -7.50
CA LEU A 104 -6.69 -7.28 -6.37
C LEU A 104 -7.77 -6.20 -6.51
N GLN A 105 -8.41 -5.86 -5.38
CA GLN A 105 -9.46 -4.87 -5.34
C GLN A 105 -9.20 -3.87 -4.21
N PHE A 106 -9.22 -2.59 -4.56
CA PHE A 106 -9.29 -1.51 -3.58
C PHE A 106 -10.77 -1.20 -3.27
N PHE A 107 -11.13 -1.22 -2.00
CA PHE A 107 -12.51 -0.97 -1.56
C PHE A 107 -12.75 0.51 -1.29
N ASP A 108 -12.76 1.34 -2.33
CA ASP A 108 -12.96 2.80 -2.19
C ASP A 108 -14.25 3.15 -1.42
N ARG A 109 -15.29 2.32 -1.54
CA ARG A 109 -16.62 2.54 -0.95
C ARG A 109 -16.71 2.27 0.56
N ILE A 110 -15.69 1.69 1.19
CA ILE A 110 -15.74 1.29 2.59
C ILE A 110 -14.98 2.33 3.43
N GLY A 111 -15.68 3.10 4.26
CA GLY A 111 -15.02 3.88 5.30
C GLY A 111 -14.44 2.97 6.39
N TYR A 112 -13.14 3.10 6.68
CA TYR A 112 -12.44 2.28 7.68
C TYR A 112 -11.47 3.13 8.50
N SER A 113 -11.33 2.83 9.78
CA SER A 113 -10.38 3.50 10.67
C SER A 113 -9.73 2.48 11.58
N HIS A 114 -8.40 2.55 11.69
CA HIS A 114 -7.64 1.78 12.64
C HIS A 114 -6.41 2.57 13.07
N SER A 115 -6.20 2.75 14.38
CA SER A 115 -5.00 3.38 14.94
C SER A 115 -4.63 4.71 14.25
N VAL A 116 -3.51 4.75 13.52
CA VAL A 116 -2.94 5.94 12.87
C VAL A 116 -3.46 6.19 11.45
N ALA A 117 -4.35 5.33 10.94
CA ALA A 117 -4.76 5.36 9.54
C ALA A 117 -6.27 5.20 9.36
N ASN A 118 -6.82 6.06 8.50
CA ASN A 118 -8.21 6.13 8.13
C ASN A 118 -8.34 6.04 6.61
N HIS A 119 -9.37 5.40 6.09
CA HIS A 119 -9.81 5.53 4.72
C HIS A 119 -11.23 6.06 4.73
N CYS A 120 -11.46 7.23 4.12
CA CYS A 120 -12.78 7.80 3.98
C CYS A 120 -13.07 8.03 2.49
N PRO A 121 -14.15 7.45 1.93
CA PRO A 121 -14.47 7.58 0.51
C PRO A 121 -14.56 9.06 0.10
N VAL A 122 -13.80 9.44 -0.93
CA VAL A 122 -13.76 10.83 -1.43
C VAL A 122 -14.86 11.11 -2.44
N ASN A 123 -15.31 10.07 -3.16
CA ASN A 123 -16.37 10.17 -4.14
C ASN A 123 -17.68 10.63 -3.46
N PRO A 124 -18.29 11.74 -3.89
CA PRO A 124 -19.50 12.29 -3.28
C PRO A 124 -20.68 11.31 -3.23
N ALA A 125 -20.76 10.36 -4.17
CA ALA A 125 -21.82 9.35 -4.18
C ALA A 125 -21.71 8.35 -3.02
N PHE A 126 -20.48 8.08 -2.55
CA PHE A 126 -20.23 7.16 -1.44
C PHE A 126 -20.14 7.89 -0.11
N ASN A 127 -19.56 9.09 -0.12
CA ASN A 127 -19.33 9.89 1.08
C ASN A 127 -20.64 10.33 1.79
N GLN A 128 -21.75 10.48 1.06
CA GLN A 128 -23.06 10.82 1.64
C GLN A 128 -23.56 9.85 2.73
N LYS A 129 -23.04 8.62 2.74
CA LYS A 129 -23.37 7.59 3.75
C LYS A 129 -22.29 7.41 4.81
N CYS A 130 -21.22 8.20 4.74
CA CYS A 130 -20.08 8.11 5.64
C CYS A 130 -20.22 9.06 6.82
N SER A 131 -19.70 8.65 7.98
CA SER A 131 -19.59 9.50 9.18
C SER A 131 -18.17 10.07 9.37
N CYS A 132 -17.23 9.68 8.52
CA CYS A 132 -15.84 10.13 8.55
C CYS A 132 -15.65 11.44 7.78
N ASP A 133 -14.60 12.18 8.13
CA ASP A 133 -14.15 13.31 7.34
C ASP A 133 -13.32 12.81 6.15
N LYS A 134 -13.74 13.14 4.92
CA LYS A 134 -13.00 12.79 3.69
C LYS A 134 -11.63 13.46 3.62
N PHE A 135 -11.41 14.53 4.37
CA PHE A 135 -10.12 15.21 4.48
C PHE A 135 -9.16 14.54 5.48
N ASP A 136 -9.64 13.56 6.26
CA ASP A 136 -8.86 12.80 7.24
C ASP A 136 -8.61 11.36 6.76
N THR A 137 -8.17 11.21 5.50
CA THR A 137 -7.72 9.92 4.94
C THR A 137 -6.21 9.79 5.11
N TYR A 138 -5.74 8.61 5.53
CA TYR A 138 -4.36 8.28 5.89
C TYR A 138 -3.41 8.54 4.75
N GLY A 139 -2.35 9.29 5.06
CA GLY A 139 -1.15 9.54 4.26
C GLY A 139 -0.90 11.03 4.13
N LYS A 140 -0.75 11.65 5.31
CA LYS A 140 -0.20 13.00 5.44
C LYS A 140 1.16 13.03 4.74
N ALA A 141 1.38 14.02 3.88
CA ALA A 141 2.74 14.40 3.54
C ALA A 141 3.43 14.76 4.86
N SER A 142 4.37 13.92 5.30
CA SER A 142 5.33 14.30 6.32
C SER A 142 6.22 15.37 5.68
N GLU A 143 5.90 16.64 5.92
CA GLU A 143 6.84 17.74 5.77
C GLU A 143 8.04 17.46 6.70
N ASN A 144 9.04 16.75 6.19
CA ASN A 144 10.40 16.70 6.73
C ASN A 144 11.36 16.14 5.67
N PHE A 145 11.46 16.85 4.54
CA PHE A 145 12.79 17.23 4.05
C PHE A 145 13.04 18.64 4.58
N PRO A 146 14.24 18.93 5.11
CA PRO A 146 14.43 20.06 6.01
C PRO A 146 14.42 21.37 5.23
N GLN A 147 13.46 22.26 5.51
CA GLN A 147 13.73 23.69 5.63
C GLN A 147 12.89 24.25 6.77
N LEU A 148 13.57 24.89 7.72
CA LEU A 148 12.93 25.70 8.75
C LEU A 148 11.99 26.70 8.09
N GLU A 149 10.71 26.71 8.49
CA GLU A 149 9.97 27.97 8.66
C GLU A 149 8.75 27.76 9.58
N LEU A 150 8.43 28.82 10.33
CA LEU A 150 7.62 28.81 11.53
C LEU A 150 6.15 28.48 11.26
N ILE A 151 5.60 27.52 12.02
CA ILE A 151 4.15 27.34 12.13
C ILE A 151 3.65 28.27 13.24
N THR A 152 3.07 29.40 12.84
CA THR A 152 2.14 30.17 13.70
C THR A 152 0.84 29.38 13.87
N GLU A 153 0.28 29.41 15.08
CA GLU A 153 -0.93 28.72 15.49
C GLU A 153 -2.10 28.88 14.50
N THR A 154 -2.89 27.80 14.33
CA THR A 154 -4.19 27.69 13.61
C THR A 154 -4.23 27.30 12.13
N THR A 155 -3.39 26.35 11.67
CA THR A 155 -3.71 25.64 10.42
C THR A 155 -3.46 24.14 10.55
N THR A 156 -4.53 23.38 10.79
CA THR A 156 -4.48 21.91 10.72
C THR A 156 -4.38 21.52 9.23
N LEU A 157 -3.20 21.11 8.78
CA LEU A 157 -2.99 20.57 7.43
C LEU A 157 -3.67 19.21 7.31
N HIS A 158 -4.91 19.22 6.82
CA HIS A 158 -5.61 18.04 6.32
C HIS A 158 -5.09 17.75 4.90
N TYR A 159 -4.27 16.71 4.77
CA TYR A 159 -3.89 16.13 3.48
C TYR A 159 -4.65 14.82 3.31
N VAL A 160 -5.31 14.69 2.15
CA VAL A 160 -5.88 13.44 1.65
C VAL A 160 -4.73 12.74 0.92
N ASP A 161 -4.47 11.48 1.23
CA ASP A 161 -3.33 10.68 0.72
C ASP A 161 -3.41 10.30 -0.74
N LEU A 162 -3.31 11.32 -1.57
CA LEU A 162 -3.37 11.25 -3.01
C LEU A 162 -2.15 11.94 -3.60
N HIS A 163 -1.11 12.10 -2.78
CA HIS A 163 0.18 12.50 -3.29
C HIS A 163 0.58 11.48 -4.36
N PRO A 164 1.06 11.92 -5.53
CA PRO A 164 1.48 11.02 -6.59
C PRO A 164 2.41 9.90 -6.12
N ASP A 165 3.26 10.18 -5.13
CA ASP A 165 4.26 9.25 -4.57
C ASP A 165 3.74 8.36 -3.40
N SER A 166 2.43 8.38 -3.13
CA SER A 166 1.84 7.51 -2.11
C SER A 166 1.69 6.08 -2.61
N CYS A 167 1.96 5.09 -1.74
CA CYS A 167 1.77 3.68 -2.11
C CYS A 167 0.36 3.39 -2.62
N THR A 168 -0.64 4.12 -2.13
CA THR A 168 -2.05 3.96 -2.52
C THR A 168 -2.26 4.45 -3.95
N SER A 169 -1.85 5.68 -4.27
CA SER A 169 -1.98 6.26 -5.62
C SER A 169 -1.24 5.42 -6.66
N ASP A 170 -0.04 4.98 -6.33
CA ASP A 170 0.76 4.13 -7.21
C ASP A 170 0.10 2.77 -7.43
N LEU A 171 -0.39 2.10 -6.38
CA LEU A 171 -1.09 0.81 -6.51
C LEU A 171 -2.29 0.92 -7.44
N LEU A 172 -3.11 1.96 -7.25
CA LEU A 172 -4.31 2.17 -8.05
C LEU A 172 -4.00 2.35 -9.53
N SER A 173 -2.82 2.84 -9.90
CA SER A 173 -2.42 2.91 -11.31
C SER A 173 -2.31 1.52 -11.98
N TYR A 174 -2.13 0.46 -11.19
CA TYR A 174 -2.06 -0.92 -11.67
C TYR A 174 -3.38 -1.68 -11.59
N ILE A 175 -4.22 -1.37 -10.58
CA ILE A 175 -5.41 -2.19 -10.27
C ILE A 175 -6.74 -1.48 -10.49
N ASP A 176 -6.80 -0.16 -10.41
CA ASP A 176 -8.04 0.63 -10.56
C ASP A 176 -7.74 2.10 -10.93
N GLN A 177 -7.41 2.31 -12.21
CA GLN A 177 -7.04 3.63 -12.72
C GLN A 177 -8.19 4.65 -12.61
N ALA A 178 -9.44 4.20 -12.67
CA ALA A 178 -10.59 5.09 -12.53
C ALA A 178 -10.69 5.67 -11.11
N THR A 179 -10.58 4.82 -10.09
CA THR A 179 -10.54 5.30 -8.69
C THR A 179 -9.34 6.20 -8.44
N ARG A 180 -8.17 5.89 -9.03
CA ARG A 180 -6.99 6.78 -8.95
C ARG A 180 -7.29 8.19 -9.45
N ASP A 181 -7.89 8.30 -10.62
CA ASP A 181 -8.13 9.59 -11.27
C ASP A 181 -9.19 10.41 -10.52
N GLU A 182 -10.25 9.76 -10.00
CA GLU A 182 -11.25 10.40 -9.13
C GLU A 182 -10.61 10.97 -7.86
N MET A 183 -9.75 10.16 -7.25
CA MET A 183 -8.97 10.53 -6.09
C MET A 183 -8.08 11.75 -6.39
N ILE A 184 -7.18 11.68 -7.38
CA ILE A 184 -6.29 12.80 -7.74
C ILE A 184 -7.08 14.08 -8.05
N SER A 185 -8.21 13.99 -8.74
CA SER A 185 -9.06 15.15 -9.02
C SER A 185 -9.56 15.82 -7.73
N PHE A 186 -9.93 15.04 -6.72
CA PHE A 186 -10.35 15.58 -5.42
C PHE A 186 -9.19 16.28 -4.69
N ALA A 187 -7.99 15.69 -4.67
CA ALA A 187 -6.84 16.36 -4.03
C ALA A 187 -6.49 17.70 -4.70
N ASN A 188 -6.55 17.75 -6.03
CA ASN A 188 -6.30 18.99 -6.77
C ASN A 188 -7.36 20.07 -6.48
N SER A 189 -8.64 19.71 -6.33
CA SER A 189 -9.68 20.69 -5.99
C SER A 189 -9.46 21.28 -4.59
N VAL A 190 -9.06 20.47 -3.62
CA VAL A 190 -8.73 20.92 -2.26
C VAL A 190 -7.53 21.88 -2.25
N ALA A 191 -6.50 21.58 -3.04
CA ALA A 191 -5.33 22.45 -3.16
C ALA A 191 -5.68 23.83 -3.77
N GLN A 192 -6.56 23.85 -4.78
CA GLN A 192 -7.01 25.08 -5.42
C GLN A 192 -7.88 25.96 -4.50
N GLU A 193 -8.79 25.36 -3.72
CA GLU A 193 -9.62 26.10 -2.76
C GLU A 193 -8.78 26.80 -1.69
N LYS A 194 -7.69 26.17 -1.24
CA LYS A 194 -6.76 26.76 -0.27
C LYS A 194 -5.88 27.87 -0.86
N ALA A 195 -5.48 27.76 -2.12
CA ALA A 195 -4.68 28.80 -2.78
C ALA A 195 -5.46 30.12 -3.01
N GLN A 196 -6.77 30.11 -2.84
CA GLN A 196 -7.66 31.25 -3.01
C GLN A 196 -8.10 31.89 -1.68
N GLN A 197 -7.73 31.32 -0.53
CA GLN A 197 -8.01 31.82 0.82
C GLN A 197 -6.76 32.48 1.42
#